data_AF-A0A3B9ZBZ0-F1
#
_entry.id   AF-A0A3B9ZBZ0-F1
#
_cell.length_a   1.000
_cell.length_b   1.000
_cell.length_c   1.000
_cell.angle_alpha   90.00
_cell.angle_beta   90.00
_cell.angle_gamma   90.00
#
_symmetry.space_group_name_H-M   'P 1'
#
loop_
_entity.id
_entity.type
_entity.pdbx_description
1 polymer ?
#
loop_
_entity_poly.entity_id
_entity_poly.type
_entity_poly.pdbx_seq_one_letter_code
_entity_poly.pdbx_strand_id
1 'polypeptide(L)'
;SWEGAYTVSVTSQYNKVVIMDEYAGLDKGWNDPDMLMIGMDGLDETMCKTHMTMWCMVNSPLMLGMDLRNVSKGDWIYNIISNEDVIALNQDKLGVQAKRIYTTKAVAPDTTYIRDNDRLDVLAKPLANGSIALSYINVGMGDREDEIKISLDLIKDYIGNKMVDSNNFFNASKFEVMDVWSKEKKIVEGNTFSNKIYGAEKLLATDNLTIVVTPV
;
A
#
# COMPACT_ATOMS: atom_id res chain seq x y z
N SER A 1 -13.01 -4.56 13.65
CA SER A 1 -13.63 -3.40 12.95
C SER A 1 -12.57 -2.56 12.25
N TRP A 2 -12.99 -1.73 11.30
CA TRP A 2 -12.10 -0.81 10.59
C TRP A 2 -11.50 0.25 11.52
N GLU A 3 -12.36 0.92 12.28
CA GLU A 3 -12.00 1.89 13.32
C GLU A 3 -12.38 1.37 14.71
N GLY A 4 -11.69 1.85 15.74
CA GLY A 4 -11.94 1.46 17.11
C GLY A 4 -11.05 2.21 18.09
N ALA A 5 -11.48 2.25 19.35
CA ALA A 5 -10.67 2.83 20.41
C ALA A 5 -9.45 1.95 20.71
N TYR A 6 -8.35 2.57 21.12
CA TYR A 6 -7.11 1.91 21.55
C TYR A 6 -6.43 1.08 20.45
N THR A 7 -6.30 -0.25 20.64
CA THR A 7 -5.39 -1.10 19.84
C THR A 7 -6.10 -2.18 19.03
N VAL A 8 -7.42 -2.18 18.96
CA VAL A 8 -8.19 -3.36 18.47
C VAL A 8 -8.66 -3.24 17.02
N SER A 9 -8.39 -2.14 16.31
CA SER A 9 -8.86 -1.94 14.94
C SER A 9 -7.75 -1.99 13.90
N VAL A 10 -8.11 -2.30 12.64
CA VAL A 10 -7.21 -2.30 11.48
C VAL A 10 -6.44 -0.99 11.40
N THR A 11 -7.17 0.13 11.43
CA THR A 11 -6.57 1.47 11.36
C THR A 11 -5.67 1.78 12.56
N SER A 12 -6.01 1.32 13.77
CA SER A 12 -5.18 1.56 14.96
C SER A 12 -3.82 0.88 14.87
N GLN A 13 -3.74 -0.30 14.27
CA GLN A 13 -2.48 -1.01 14.05
C GLN A 13 -1.70 -0.42 12.88
N TYR A 14 -2.40 -0.15 11.77
CA TYR A 14 -1.82 0.55 10.62
C TYR A 14 -1.17 1.89 11.02
N ASN A 15 -1.87 2.72 11.80
CA ASN A 15 -1.40 4.04 12.25
C ASN A 15 -0.06 3.97 13.01
N LYS A 16 0.22 2.85 13.68
CA LYS A 16 1.49 2.64 14.40
C LYS A 16 2.57 2.11 13.47
N VAL A 17 2.28 1.03 12.72
CA VAL A 17 3.29 0.33 11.93
C VAL A 17 3.79 1.14 10.73
N VAL A 18 2.94 2.01 10.18
CA VAL A 18 3.26 2.79 8.98
C VAL A 18 4.46 3.73 9.15
N ILE A 19 4.75 4.17 10.38
CA ILE A 19 5.90 5.03 10.72
C ILE A 19 7.12 4.25 11.24
N MET A 20 7.09 2.92 11.16
CA MET A 20 8.14 2.04 11.67
C MET A 20 9.01 1.46 10.54
N ASP A 21 8.98 2.04 9.34
CA ASP A 21 9.62 1.47 8.14
C ASP A 21 11.13 1.27 8.29
N GLU A 22 11.80 2.13 9.05
CA GLU A 22 13.24 2.03 9.30
C GLU A 22 13.62 0.87 10.26
N TYR A 23 12.66 0.27 10.94
CA TYR A 23 12.89 -0.82 11.91
C TYR A 23 12.61 -2.21 11.33
N ALA A 24 12.12 -2.31 10.09
CA ALA A 24 11.91 -3.59 9.40
C ALA A 24 12.96 -3.82 8.31
N GLY A 25 13.27 -5.09 8.04
CA GLY A 25 14.20 -5.50 6.99
C GLY A 25 14.75 -6.89 7.20
N LEU A 26 15.40 -7.44 6.15
CA LEU A 26 16.00 -8.78 6.18
C LEU A 26 17.03 -8.98 7.31
N ASP A 27 17.70 -7.90 7.73
CA ASP A 27 18.70 -7.88 8.80
C ASP A 27 18.13 -7.51 10.18
N LYS A 28 16.86 -7.11 10.26
CA LYS A 28 16.21 -6.59 11.48
C LYS A 28 15.06 -7.46 11.98
N GLY A 29 14.36 -8.14 11.07
CA GLY A 29 13.05 -8.73 11.31
C GLY A 29 11.92 -7.85 10.78
N TRP A 30 10.69 -8.25 11.06
CA TRP A 30 9.48 -7.62 10.52
C TRP A 30 8.63 -7.01 11.63
N ASN A 31 8.04 -5.85 11.36
CA ASN A 31 7.03 -5.28 12.23
C ASN A 31 5.76 -6.13 12.14
N ASP A 32 5.20 -6.52 13.29
CA ASP A 32 3.97 -7.32 13.38
C ASP A 32 2.80 -6.45 13.88
N PRO A 33 1.94 -5.93 12.98
CA PRO A 33 0.71 -5.24 13.33
C PRO A 33 -0.47 -6.16 13.70
N ASP A 34 -0.21 -7.43 14.06
CA ASP A 34 -1.18 -8.48 14.40
C ASP A 34 -1.82 -9.14 13.18
N MET A 35 -2.61 -10.18 13.42
CA MET A 35 -3.22 -11.04 12.41
C MET A 35 -4.18 -10.33 11.44
N LEU A 36 -4.36 -10.92 10.25
CA LEU A 36 -5.34 -10.50 9.26
C LEU A 36 -6.76 -10.85 9.71
N MET A 37 -7.63 -9.86 9.77
CA MET A 37 -9.05 -9.97 10.12
C MET A 37 -9.98 -10.11 8.91
N ILE A 38 -9.44 -10.48 7.75
CA ILE A 38 -10.22 -10.66 6.51
C ILE A 38 -11.38 -11.63 6.78
N GLY A 39 -12.59 -11.34 6.29
CA GLY A 39 -13.74 -12.22 6.46
C GLY A 39 -14.31 -12.31 7.89
N MET A 40 -13.76 -11.58 8.87
CA MET A 40 -14.33 -11.48 10.22
C MET A 40 -15.41 -10.41 10.30
N ASP A 41 -16.30 -10.53 11.28
CA ASP A 41 -17.41 -9.59 11.49
C ASP A 41 -16.92 -8.13 11.66
N GLY A 42 -17.64 -7.21 11.03
CA GLY A 42 -17.38 -5.76 11.12
C GLY A 42 -16.31 -5.23 10.17
N LEU A 43 -15.95 -6.00 9.14
CA LEU A 43 -15.23 -5.54 7.94
C LEU A 43 -16.01 -5.97 6.69
N ASP A 44 -16.21 -5.05 5.76
CA ASP A 44 -16.72 -5.40 4.43
C ASP A 44 -15.59 -5.81 3.47
N GLU A 45 -15.94 -6.16 2.24
CA GLU A 45 -14.99 -6.59 1.22
C GLU A 45 -13.95 -5.51 0.90
N THR A 46 -14.35 -4.25 0.80
CA THR A 46 -13.47 -3.11 0.51
C THR A 46 -12.46 -2.92 1.63
N MET A 47 -12.92 -2.90 2.88
CA MET A 47 -12.07 -2.84 4.07
C MET A 47 -11.09 -4.02 4.11
N CYS A 48 -11.54 -5.23 3.75
CA CYS A 48 -10.69 -6.41 3.71
C CYS A 48 -9.60 -6.32 2.63
N LYS A 49 -9.93 -5.85 1.42
CA LYS A 49 -8.95 -5.61 0.35
C LYS A 49 -7.90 -4.60 0.77
N THR A 50 -8.33 -3.49 1.37
CA THR A 50 -7.41 -2.46 1.85
C THR A 50 -6.56 -2.94 3.03
N HIS A 51 -7.14 -3.70 3.96
CA HIS A 51 -6.40 -4.32 5.06
C HIS A 51 -5.30 -5.27 4.55
N MET A 52 -5.62 -6.14 3.60
CA MET A 52 -4.63 -7.02 2.95
C MET A 52 -3.52 -6.21 2.28
N THR A 53 -3.89 -5.15 1.57
CA THR A 53 -2.93 -4.27 0.88
C THR A 53 -2.01 -3.55 1.85
N MET A 54 -2.56 -2.98 2.93
CA MET A 54 -1.78 -2.32 3.99
C MET A 54 -0.75 -3.29 4.58
N TRP A 55 -1.16 -4.50 4.95
CA TRP A 55 -0.26 -5.51 5.54
C TRP A 55 0.83 -5.94 4.56
N CYS A 56 0.48 -6.09 3.28
CA CYS A 56 1.45 -6.44 2.26
C CYS A 56 2.46 -5.33 2.01
N MET A 57 2.00 -4.07 1.93
CA MET A 57 2.88 -2.92 1.73
C MET A 57 3.84 -2.73 2.90
N VAL A 58 3.42 -3.02 4.14
CA VAL A 58 4.30 -2.86 5.32
C VAL A 58 5.16 -4.09 5.64
N ASN A 59 5.20 -5.11 4.77
CA ASN A 59 5.90 -6.38 5.01
C ASN A 59 5.49 -7.07 6.32
N SER A 60 4.22 -6.94 6.71
CA SER A 60 3.68 -7.65 7.87
C SER A 60 3.71 -9.18 7.65
N PRO A 61 3.94 -9.99 8.69
CA PRO A 61 3.59 -11.40 8.66
C PRO A 61 2.11 -11.60 8.28
N LEU A 62 1.85 -12.36 7.21
CA LEU A 62 0.49 -12.61 6.71
C LEU A 62 -0.17 -13.80 7.44
N MET A 63 -0.55 -13.58 8.70
CA MET A 63 -1.21 -14.59 9.53
C MET A 63 -2.72 -14.48 9.44
N LEU A 64 -3.40 -15.48 8.89
CA LEU A 64 -4.86 -15.49 8.75
C LEU A 64 -5.54 -15.78 10.10
N GLY A 65 -6.37 -14.86 10.57
CA GLY A 65 -7.11 -14.98 11.83
C GLY A 65 -8.46 -15.68 11.74
N MET A 66 -8.84 -16.17 10.56
CA MET A 66 -10.16 -16.74 10.27
C MET A 66 -10.16 -18.27 10.18
N ASP A 67 -11.35 -18.87 10.20
CA ASP A 67 -11.54 -20.31 9.94
C ASP A 67 -11.59 -20.60 8.43
N LEU A 68 -10.48 -21.08 7.87
CA LEU A 68 -10.36 -21.43 6.45
C LEU A 68 -11.34 -22.51 5.97
N ARG A 69 -11.93 -23.32 6.87
CA ARG A 69 -12.95 -24.32 6.49
C ARG A 69 -14.23 -23.68 5.94
N ASN A 70 -14.44 -22.40 6.24
CA ASN A 70 -15.59 -21.63 5.77
C ASN A 70 -15.28 -20.86 4.47
N VAL A 71 -14.06 -20.98 3.93
CA VAL A 71 -13.64 -20.32 2.69
C VAL A 71 -13.72 -21.31 1.54
N SER A 72 -14.44 -20.91 0.49
CA SER A 72 -14.57 -21.65 -0.76
C SER A 72 -13.68 -21.05 -1.84
N LYS A 73 -13.04 -21.91 -2.64
CA LYS A 73 -12.23 -21.44 -3.77
C LYS A 73 -13.06 -20.57 -4.72
N GLY A 74 -12.58 -19.36 -4.97
CA GLY A 74 -13.22 -18.40 -5.87
C GLY A 74 -14.24 -17.46 -5.21
N ASP A 75 -14.55 -17.63 -3.92
CA ASP A 75 -15.31 -16.62 -3.18
C ASP A 75 -14.48 -15.34 -2.96
N TRP A 76 -15.13 -14.28 -2.49
CA TRP A 76 -14.48 -12.97 -2.33
C TRP A 76 -13.35 -13.01 -1.29
N ILE A 77 -13.47 -13.80 -0.23
CA ILE A 77 -12.42 -13.96 0.79
C ILE A 77 -11.19 -14.62 0.17
N TYR A 78 -11.41 -15.75 -0.53
CA TYR A 78 -10.38 -16.47 -1.26
C TYR A 78 -9.65 -15.53 -2.23
N ASN A 79 -10.40 -14.77 -3.03
CA ASN A 79 -9.82 -13.85 -4.03
C ASN A 79 -8.95 -12.75 -3.40
N ILE A 80 -9.24 -12.34 -2.15
CA ILE A 80 -8.39 -11.40 -1.39
C ILE A 80 -7.13 -12.10 -0.88
N ILE A 81 -7.29 -13.20 -0.14
CA ILE A 81 -6.15 -13.85 0.54
C ILE A 81 -5.22 -14.59 -0.41
N SER A 82 -5.68 -14.90 -1.63
CA SER A 82 -4.89 -15.57 -2.67
C SER A 82 -4.47 -14.64 -3.80
N ASN A 83 -4.55 -13.31 -3.64
CA ASN A 83 -4.12 -12.38 -4.67
C ASN A 83 -2.58 -12.39 -4.78
N GLU A 84 -2.05 -13.10 -5.77
CA GLU A 84 -0.61 -13.29 -5.98
C GLU A 84 0.16 -11.98 -6.18
N ASP A 85 -0.42 -10.98 -6.86
CA ASP A 85 0.27 -9.71 -7.10
C ASP A 85 0.39 -8.87 -5.82
N VAL A 86 -0.63 -8.89 -4.95
CA VAL A 86 -0.59 -8.20 -3.65
C VAL A 86 0.39 -8.91 -2.70
N ILE A 87 0.37 -10.25 -2.69
CA ILE A 87 1.32 -11.07 -1.92
C ILE A 87 2.76 -10.86 -2.43
N ALA A 88 2.97 -10.70 -3.74
CA ALA A 88 4.29 -10.45 -4.31
C ALA A 88 4.91 -9.14 -3.77
N LEU A 89 4.11 -8.13 -3.44
CA LEU A 89 4.61 -6.93 -2.76
C LEU A 89 5.17 -7.30 -1.37
N ASN A 90 4.43 -8.07 -0.59
CA ASN A 90 4.86 -8.51 0.75
C ASN A 90 6.13 -9.36 0.71
N GLN A 91 6.21 -10.26 -0.28
CA GLN A 91 7.29 -11.24 -0.43
C GLN A 91 8.44 -10.73 -1.31
N ASP A 92 8.46 -9.44 -1.65
CA ASP A 92 9.51 -8.88 -2.49
C ASP A 92 10.90 -9.05 -1.82
N LYS A 93 11.86 -9.51 -2.62
CA LYS A 93 13.20 -9.89 -2.13
C LYS A 93 14.03 -8.73 -1.62
N LEU A 94 13.67 -7.48 -1.93
CA LEU A 94 14.36 -6.32 -1.39
C LEU A 94 14.09 -6.18 0.11
N GLY A 95 12.96 -6.71 0.59
CA GLY A 95 12.64 -6.76 2.00
C GLY A 95 12.47 -5.39 2.66
N VAL A 96 12.18 -4.35 1.87
CA VAL A 96 11.97 -2.98 2.37
C VAL A 96 10.48 -2.74 2.60
N GLN A 97 10.11 -2.41 3.85
CA GLN A 97 8.76 -1.95 4.18
C GLN A 97 8.44 -0.64 3.41
N ALA A 98 7.20 -0.49 2.94
CA ALA A 98 6.75 0.75 2.31
C ALA A 98 6.85 1.94 3.26
N LYS A 99 7.25 3.09 2.73
CA LYS A 99 7.31 4.36 3.45
C LYS A 99 6.09 5.20 3.11
N ARG A 100 5.48 5.85 4.10
CA ARG A 100 4.42 6.85 3.84
C ARG A 100 5.04 8.16 3.38
N ILE A 101 4.88 8.46 2.10
CA ILE A 101 5.49 9.62 1.44
C ILE A 101 4.57 10.84 1.38
N TYR A 102 3.28 10.64 1.65
CA TYR A 102 2.28 11.71 1.68
C TYR A 102 1.14 11.34 2.62
N THR A 103 0.57 12.36 3.27
CA THR A 103 -0.73 12.26 3.94
C THR A 103 -1.44 13.60 3.93
N THR A 104 -2.77 13.63 3.96
CA THR A 104 -3.54 14.87 4.07
C THR A 104 -3.51 15.50 5.47
N LYS A 105 -2.88 14.85 6.46
CA LYS A 105 -2.89 15.29 7.87
C LYS A 105 -1.53 15.66 8.46
N ALA A 106 -0.42 15.58 7.72
CA ALA A 106 0.90 15.93 8.25
C ALA A 106 1.91 16.38 7.18
N VAL A 107 2.86 17.22 7.59
CA VAL A 107 3.98 17.69 6.74
C VAL A 107 5.13 16.68 6.68
N ALA A 108 5.40 15.95 7.77
CA ALA A 108 6.39 14.88 7.86
C ALA A 108 5.68 13.52 7.87
N PRO A 109 5.19 13.04 6.71
CA PRO A 109 4.30 11.88 6.64
C PRO A 109 4.95 10.59 7.12
N ASP A 110 6.24 10.36 6.94
CA ASP A 110 6.90 9.10 7.28
C ASP A 110 7.05 8.88 8.79
N THR A 111 7.07 9.94 9.58
CA THR A 111 7.46 9.89 11.00
C THR A 111 6.35 10.37 11.95
N THR A 112 5.34 11.08 11.43
CA THR A 112 4.26 11.61 12.26
C THR A 112 3.26 10.52 12.62
N TYR A 113 3.08 10.21 13.90
CA TYR A 113 1.98 9.34 14.36
C TYR A 113 0.64 10.05 14.23
N ILE A 114 -0.29 9.50 13.43
CA ILE A 114 -1.60 10.11 13.15
C ILE A 114 -2.70 9.17 13.58
N ARG A 115 -3.55 9.64 14.51
CA ARG A 115 -4.73 8.90 14.99
C ARG A 115 -6.00 9.25 14.24
N ASP A 116 -6.05 10.42 13.61
CA ASP A 116 -7.19 10.86 12.82
C ASP A 116 -7.23 10.07 11.51
N ASN A 117 -8.24 9.23 11.37
CA ASN A 117 -8.42 8.35 10.23
C ASN A 117 -9.10 9.05 9.04
N ASP A 118 -9.68 10.25 9.21
CA ASP A 118 -10.25 11.00 8.08
C ASP A 118 -9.13 11.61 7.23
N ARG A 119 -8.35 10.74 6.58
CA ARG A 119 -7.18 11.12 5.81
C ARG A 119 -6.96 10.18 4.64
N LEU A 120 -6.15 10.67 3.72
CA LEU A 120 -5.54 9.86 2.71
C LEU A 120 -4.06 9.71 3.01
N ASP A 121 -3.55 8.49 2.84
CA ASP A 121 -2.12 8.19 2.90
C ASP A 121 -1.65 7.70 1.52
N VAL A 122 -0.43 8.06 1.12
CA VAL A 122 0.26 7.42 -0.02
C VAL A 122 1.52 6.73 0.48
N LEU A 123 1.59 5.43 0.21
CA LEU A 123 2.75 4.60 0.50
C LEU A 123 3.56 4.35 -0.77
N ALA A 124 4.88 4.41 -0.66
CA ALA A 124 5.80 4.03 -1.72
C ALA A 124 6.73 2.92 -1.24
N LYS A 125 6.93 1.91 -2.08
CA LYS A 125 7.73 0.73 -1.78
C LYS A 125 8.68 0.42 -2.93
N PRO A 126 10.00 0.46 -2.73
CA PRO A 126 10.94 -0.03 -3.73
C PRO A 126 10.85 -1.55 -3.84
N LEU A 127 11.03 -2.09 -5.05
CA LEU A 127 11.00 -3.52 -5.34
C LEU A 127 12.35 -4.00 -5.89
N ALA A 128 12.64 -5.29 -5.72
CA ALA A 128 13.94 -5.88 -6.04
C ALA A 128 14.31 -5.80 -7.54
N ASN A 129 13.30 -5.72 -8.41
CA ASN A 129 13.48 -5.61 -9.86
C ASN A 129 13.70 -4.16 -10.35
N GLY A 130 13.84 -3.19 -9.44
CA GLY A 130 13.98 -1.77 -9.76
C GLY A 130 12.66 -1.04 -10.02
N SER A 131 11.52 -1.74 -9.89
CA SER A 131 10.19 -1.12 -9.91
C SER A 131 9.86 -0.49 -8.55
N ILE A 132 8.75 0.25 -8.50
CA ILE A 132 8.14 0.69 -7.25
C ILE A 132 6.68 0.25 -7.19
N ALA A 133 6.17 0.04 -5.97
CA ALA A 133 4.73 0.00 -5.73
C ALA A 133 4.28 1.30 -5.06
N LEU A 134 3.15 1.84 -5.52
CA LEU A 134 2.46 2.98 -4.94
C LEU A 134 1.07 2.56 -4.48
N SER A 135 0.71 2.88 -3.24
CA SER A 135 -0.62 2.61 -2.70
C SER A 135 -1.24 3.90 -2.20
N TYR A 136 -2.36 4.30 -2.81
CA TYR A 136 -3.19 5.43 -2.42
C TYR A 136 -4.33 4.90 -1.58
N ILE A 137 -4.42 5.32 -0.32
CA ILE A 137 -5.28 4.68 0.68
C ILE A 137 -6.19 5.73 1.29
N ASN A 138 -7.51 5.58 1.10
CA ASN A 138 -8.47 6.30 1.91
C ASN A 138 -8.63 5.57 3.25
N VAL A 139 -8.08 6.16 4.32
CA VAL A 139 -8.17 5.58 5.67
C VAL A 139 -9.55 5.86 6.28
N GLY A 140 -10.25 6.88 5.77
CA GLY A 140 -11.50 7.38 6.33
C GLY A 140 -12.73 6.59 5.90
N MET A 141 -13.82 6.83 6.65
CA MET A 141 -15.14 6.23 6.42
C MET A 141 -16.01 7.01 5.42
N GLY A 142 -15.51 8.12 4.89
CA GLY A 142 -16.19 8.92 3.88
C GLY A 142 -15.50 8.83 2.53
N ASP A 143 -16.27 8.92 1.45
CA ASP A 143 -15.75 9.02 0.09
C ASP A 143 -14.93 10.31 -0.07
N ARG A 144 -13.83 10.23 -0.82
CA ARG A 144 -12.96 11.37 -1.08
C ARG A 144 -12.96 11.71 -2.56
N GLU A 145 -13.32 12.95 -2.88
CA GLU A 145 -13.23 13.52 -4.24
C GLU A 145 -11.86 14.15 -4.53
N ASP A 146 -10.90 14.02 -3.60
CA ASP A 146 -9.55 14.57 -3.74
C ASP A 146 -8.85 14.00 -5.00
N GLU A 147 -8.18 14.88 -5.76
CA GLU A 147 -7.23 14.50 -6.80
C GLU A 147 -5.82 14.56 -6.22
N ILE A 148 -5.12 13.42 -6.18
CA ILE A 148 -3.75 13.36 -5.64
C ILE A 148 -2.74 13.24 -6.75
N LYS A 149 -1.64 13.97 -6.62
CA LYS A 149 -0.52 13.94 -7.56
C LYS A 149 0.78 13.81 -6.77
N ILE A 150 1.50 12.73 -7.03
CA ILE A 150 2.82 12.47 -6.46
C ILE A 150 3.89 12.78 -7.51
N SER A 151 4.87 13.59 -7.16
CA SER A 151 6.00 13.88 -8.05
C SER A 151 7.09 12.81 -7.94
N LEU A 152 7.88 12.64 -9.00
CA LEU A 152 9.07 11.78 -8.98
C LEU A 152 10.10 12.29 -7.98
N ASP A 153 10.21 13.61 -7.83
CA ASP A 153 11.11 14.21 -6.83
C ASP A 153 10.71 13.79 -5.41
N LEU A 154 9.42 13.79 -5.07
CA LEU A 154 8.95 13.31 -3.77
C LEU A 154 9.28 11.82 -3.56
N ILE A 155 9.07 10.99 -4.58
CA ILE A 155 9.42 9.57 -4.52
C ILE A 155 10.94 9.41 -4.30
N LYS A 156 11.74 10.17 -5.04
CA LYS A 156 13.20 10.16 -4.96
C LYS A 156 13.69 10.57 -3.58
N ASP A 157 13.11 11.62 -3.00
CA ASP A 157 13.48 12.13 -1.69
C ASP A 157 13.21 11.11 -0.57
N TYR A 158 12.11 10.36 -0.66
CA TYR A 158 11.70 9.42 0.39
C TYR A 158 12.27 8.01 0.25
N ILE A 159 12.36 7.47 -0.96
CA ILE A 159 12.75 6.07 -1.19
C ILE A 159 13.87 5.90 -2.20
N GLY A 160 14.35 6.95 -2.86
CA GLY A 160 15.34 6.85 -3.94
C GLY A 160 16.67 6.23 -3.51
N ASN A 161 17.05 6.39 -2.23
CA ASN A 161 18.24 5.76 -1.65
C ASN A 161 18.06 4.25 -1.31
N LYS A 162 16.81 3.76 -1.26
CA LYS A 162 16.46 2.35 -1.02
C LYS A 162 16.13 1.60 -2.33
N MET A 163 16.01 2.29 -3.45
CA MET A 163 15.69 1.70 -4.75
C MET A 163 16.88 0.98 -5.38
N VAL A 164 16.60 -0.17 -6.00
CA VAL A 164 17.55 -0.85 -6.89
C VAL A 164 17.59 -0.11 -8.23
N ASP A 165 18.78 0.28 -8.68
CA ASP A 165 18.98 1.03 -9.93
C ASP A 165 18.06 2.25 -10.09
N SER A 166 18.06 3.11 -9.06
CA SER A 166 17.24 4.32 -9.03
C SER A 166 17.45 5.23 -10.24
N ASN A 167 18.68 5.27 -10.78
CA ASN A 167 18.99 6.04 -11.99
C ASN A 167 18.23 5.53 -13.20
N ASN A 168 18.13 4.20 -13.42
CA ASN A 168 17.32 3.68 -14.51
C ASN A 168 15.85 4.06 -14.35
N PHE A 169 15.29 3.94 -13.14
CA PHE A 169 13.91 4.32 -12.88
C PHE A 169 13.64 5.81 -13.19
N PHE A 170 14.45 6.73 -12.65
CA PHE A 170 14.20 8.17 -12.79
C PHE A 170 14.55 8.73 -14.17
N ASN A 171 15.34 8.01 -14.98
CA ASN A 171 15.66 8.40 -16.35
C ASN A 171 14.84 7.63 -17.40
N ALA A 172 13.96 6.72 -16.98
CA ALA A 172 13.14 5.94 -17.90
C ALA A 172 12.20 6.84 -18.71
N SER A 173 12.15 6.58 -20.01
CA SER A 173 11.27 7.32 -20.93
C SER A 173 9.85 6.75 -20.97
N LYS A 174 9.63 5.54 -20.43
CA LYS A 174 8.33 4.85 -20.39
C LYS A 174 8.24 3.99 -19.14
N PHE A 175 7.00 3.73 -18.72
CA PHE A 175 6.68 2.84 -17.62
C PHE A 175 5.53 1.90 -18.02
N GLU A 176 5.63 0.64 -17.61
CA GLU A 176 4.46 -0.22 -17.43
C GLU A 176 3.86 0.05 -16.05
N VAL A 177 2.55 0.29 -16.02
CA VAL A 177 1.78 0.50 -14.79
C VAL A 177 0.74 -0.62 -14.70
N MET A 178 0.77 -1.37 -13.59
CA MET A 178 -0.18 -2.45 -13.31
C MET A 178 -0.93 -2.19 -12.01
N ASP A 179 -2.25 -2.23 -12.03
CA ASP A 179 -3.07 -2.29 -10.81
C ASP A 179 -3.13 -3.73 -10.27
N VAL A 180 -2.74 -3.91 -9.01
CA VAL A 180 -2.61 -5.24 -8.40
C VAL A 180 -3.96 -5.90 -8.06
N TRP A 181 -5.05 -5.14 -8.04
CA TRP A 181 -6.40 -5.65 -7.79
C TRP A 181 -7.16 -5.89 -9.09
N SER A 182 -7.20 -4.91 -10.00
CA SER A 182 -7.90 -5.06 -11.28
C SER A 182 -7.12 -5.84 -12.33
N LYS A 183 -5.80 -6.01 -12.14
CA LYS A 183 -4.86 -6.61 -13.10
C LYS A 183 -4.71 -5.84 -14.40
N GLU A 184 -5.29 -4.64 -14.49
CA GLU A 184 -5.16 -3.78 -15.67
C GLU A 184 -3.71 -3.33 -15.82
N LYS A 185 -3.20 -3.40 -17.05
CA LYS A 185 -1.85 -2.94 -17.42
C LYS A 185 -1.94 -1.86 -18.48
N LYS A 186 -1.07 -0.86 -18.37
CA LYS A 186 -0.92 0.19 -19.37
C LYS A 186 0.53 0.64 -19.49
N ILE A 187 0.94 0.98 -20.70
CA ILE A 187 2.23 1.65 -20.96
C ILE A 187 2.00 3.16 -20.97
N VAL A 188 2.84 3.90 -20.27
CA VAL A 188 2.74 5.36 -20.19
C VAL A 188 4.11 6.00 -20.40
N GLU A 189 4.16 7.07 -21.19
CA GLU A 189 5.39 7.81 -21.48
C GLU A 189 5.83 8.61 -20.22
N GLY A 190 7.09 8.48 -19.82
CA GLY A 190 7.71 9.02 -18.60
C GLY A 190 7.78 10.55 -18.54
N ASN A 191 7.68 11.22 -19.69
CA ASN A 191 7.59 12.68 -19.77
C ASN A 191 6.18 13.19 -19.43
N THR A 192 5.19 12.28 -19.34
CA THR A 192 3.82 12.61 -18.99
C THR A 192 3.68 12.60 -17.47
N PHE A 193 4.15 13.66 -16.81
CA PHE A 193 3.66 14.04 -15.49
C PHE A 193 2.19 14.48 -15.61
N SER A 194 1.32 13.51 -15.87
CA SER A 194 -0.13 13.69 -15.84
C SER A 194 -0.68 12.62 -14.93
N ASN A 195 -1.80 12.96 -14.29
CA ASN A 195 -2.56 12.25 -13.25
C ASN A 195 -2.88 10.77 -13.54
N LYS A 196 -2.42 10.19 -14.66
CA LYS A 196 -2.68 8.83 -15.12
C LYS A 196 -1.71 7.78 -14.57
N ILE A 197 -0.55 8.17 -14.05
CA ILE A 197 0.45 7.24 -13.47
C ILE A 197 0.56 7.42 -11.95
N TYR A 198 0.70 8.66 -11.51
CA TYR A 198 1.08 9.00 -10.13
C TYR A 198 -0.06 9.70 -9.37
N GLY A 199 -1.30 9.39 -9.74
CA GLY A 199 -2.47 9.96 -9.08
C GLY A 199 -3.60 8.97 -8.90
N ALA A 200 -4.43 9.29 -7.91
CA ALA A 200 -5.71 8.66 -7.67
C ALA A 200 -6.75 9.77 -7.61
N GLU A 201 -7.95 9.45 -8.08
CA GLU A 201 -9.14 10.29 -7.99
C GLU A 201 -10.26 9.44 -7.40
N LYS A 202 -11.13 10.06 -6.61
CA LYS A 202 -12.40 9.45 -6.16
C LYS A 202 -12.22 8.12 -5.42
N LEU A 203 -11.37 8.09 -4.40
CA LEU A 203 -11.25 6.92 -3.55
C LEU A 203 -12.44 6.85 -2.61
N LEU A 204 -13.22 5.78 -2.75
CA LEU A 204 -14.35 5.48 -1.88
C LEU A 204 -13.88 5.26 -0.43
N ALA A 205 -14.82 5.34 0.51
CA ALA A 205 -14.58 5.05 1.91
C ALA A 205 -13.80 3.75 2.08
N THR A 206 -12.71 3.78 2.84
CA THR A 206 -11.84 2.63 3.16
C THR A 206 -11.15 1.94 1.98
N ASP A 207 -11.27 2.48 0.75
CA ASP A 207 -10.73 1.86 -0.45
C ASP A 207 -9.26 2.23 -0.70
N ASN A 208 -8.62 1.50 -1.62
CA ASN A 208 -7.28 1.79 -2.09
C ASN A 208 -7.13 1.60 -3.60
N LEU A 209 -6.24 2.39 -4.19
CA LEU A 209 -5.63 2.12 -5.50
C LEU A 209 -4.17 1.73 -5.27
N THR A 210 -3.78 0.54 -5.68
CA THR A 210 -2.39 0.09 -5.55
C THR A 210 -1.84 -0.37 -6.88
N ILE A 211 -0.74 0.23 -7.29
CA ILE A 211 -0.11 0.03 -8.60
C ILE A 211 1.36 -0.34 -8.45
N VAL A 212 1.85 -1.15 -9.39
CA VAL A 212 3.29 -1.36 -9.63
C VAL A 212 3.68 -0.56 -10.86
N VAL A 213 4.76 0.22 -10.73
CA VAL A 213 5.32 1.06 -11.78
C VAL A 213 6.69 0.51 -12.13
N THR A 214 6.84 0.02 -13.36
CA THR A 214 8.04 -0.67 -13.86
C THR A 214 8.64 0.13 -15.01
N PRO A 215 9.93 0.54 -14.95
CA PRO A 215 10.58 1.20 -16.08
C PRO A 215 10.75 0.23 -17.26
N VAL A 216 10.46 0.68 -18.49
CA VAL A 216 10.54 -0.12 -19.74
C VAL A 216 11.32 0.57 -20.85
#